data_AF-A0A943DDJ6-F1
#
_entry.id   AF-A0A943DDJ6-F1
#
_cell.length_a   1.000
_cell.length_b   1.000
_cell.length_c   1.000
_cell.angle_alpha   90.00
_cell.angle_beta   90.00
_cell.angle_gamma   90.00
#
_symmetry.space_group_name_H-M   'P 1'
#
loop_
_entity.id
_entity.type
_entity.pdbx_description
1 polymer ?
#
loop_
_entity_poly.entity_id
_entity_poly.type
_entity_poly.pdbx_seq_one_letter_code
_entity_poly.pdbx_strand_id
1 'polypeptide(L)'
;MANVKLGTKAVGSIVKIKVNGASKDFIVVQQGNPNTSTYDSSCNGTWLLMKDIYTTSTFGNNNSYKDSSIHTYLNGTFYNLIDSNIRAAIKQVKIPYQNGTGSGGSLATGSNGLSTKVFLLSGYEVGWTTSDNGYFPKDGVRLAYFGNSSSGNSKRIAYNGSSAADWWLRSP
;
A
#
# COMPACT_ATOMS: atom_id res chain seq x y z
N MET A 1 -16.15 12.33 -22.29
CA MET A 1 -15.18 11.25 -22.02
C MET A 1 -15.88 10.24 -21.12
N ALA A 2 -15.90 8.95 -21.47
CA ALA A 2 -16.64 7.96 -20.70
C ALA A 2 -15.94 7.70 -19.35
N ASN A 3 -16.64 7.96 -18.24
CA ASN A 3 -16.16 7.63 -16.91
C ASN A 3 -16.38 6.13 -16.68
N VAL A 4 -15.30 5.35 -16.60
CA VAL A 4 -15.36 3.91 -16.29
C VAL A 4 -15.18 3.72 -14.79
N LYS A 5 -16.06 2.92 -14.17
CA LYS A 5 -15.93 2.56 -12.74
C LYS A 5 -14.61 1.81 -12.51
N LEU A 6 -13.80 2.25 -11.56
CA LEU A 6 -12.52 1.59 -11.23
C LEU A 6 -12.69 0.11 -10.82
N GLY A 7 -13.81 -0.23 -10.18
CA GLY A 7 -14.14 -1.60 -9.79
C GLY A 7 -14.33 -2.58 -10.95
N THR A 8 -14.48 -2.11 -12.19
CA THR A 8 -14.58 -2.98 -13.38
C THR A 8 -13.25 -3.14 -14.12
N LYS A 9 -12.19 -2.45 -13.68
CA LYS A 9 -10.86 -2.60 -14.25
C LYS A 9 -10.20 -3.88 -13.75
N ALA A 10 -9.59 -4.63 -14.67
CA ALA A 10 -8.83 -5.82 -14.32
C ALA A 10 -7.61 -5.44 -13.47
N VAL A 11 -7.20 -6.35 -12.58
CA VAL A 11 -5.92 -6.25 -11.87
C VAL A 11 -4.78 -6.13 -12.90
N GLY A 12 -3.83 -5.21 -12.65
CA GLY A 12 -2.76 -4.83 -13.56
C GLY A 12 -3.10 -3.69 -14.53
N SER A 13 -4.35 -3.22 -14.57
CA SER A 13 -4.71 -2.05 -15.38
C SER A 13 -4.02 -0.78 -14.85
N ILE A 14 -3.56 0.07 -15.76
CA ILE A 14 -3.07 1.42 -15.44
C ILE A 14 -4.23 2.41 -15.46
N VAL A 15 -4.30 3.24 -14.41
CA VAL A 15 -5.23 4.37 -14.28
C VAL A 15 -4.43 5.63 -13.99
N LYS A 16 -4.87 6.75 -14.56
CA LYS A 16 -4.20 8.04 -14.38
C LYS A 16 -4.92 8.88 -13.35
N ILE A 17 -4.20 9.26 -12.30
CA ILE A 17 -4.71 10.12 -11.23
C ILE A 17 -3.82 11.36 -11.15
N LYS A 18 -4.43 12.53 -10.95
CA LYS A 18 -3.66 13.75 -10.70
C LYS A 18 -3.19 13.77 -9.24
N VAL A 19 -1.90 13.94 -9.05
CA VAL A 19 -1.25 14.16 -7.75
C VAL A 19 -0.41 15.43 -7.89
N ASN A 20 -0.71 16.44 -7.06
CA ASN A 20 -0.11 17.77 -7.12
C ASN A 20 -0.22 18.40 -8.53
N GLY A 21 -1.41 18.30 -9.14
CA GLY A 21 -1.69 18.82 -10.49
C GLY A 21 -1.11 17.99 -11.66
N ALA A 22 -0.12 17.13 -11.41
CA ALA A 22 0.51 16.29 -12.43
C ALA A 22 -0.19 14.93 -12.57
N SER A 23 -0.35 14.44 -13.81
CA SER A 23 -0.88 13.10 -14.06
C SER A 23 0.14 12.03 -13.70
N LYS A 24 -0.26 11.05 -12.89
CA LYS A 24 0.56 9.94 -12.44
C LYS A 24 -0.13 8.61 -12.70
N ASP A 25 0.66 7.60 -13.03
CA ASP A 25 0.17 6.25 -13.27
C ASP A 25 0.01 5.50 -11.95
N PHE A 26 -1.16 4.88 -11.80
CA PHE A 26 -1.49 3.96 -10.72
C PHE A 26 -1.89 2.61 -11.31
N ILE A 27 -1.53 1.53 -10.62
CA ILE A 27 -1.82 0.15 -10.99
C ILE A 27 -2.97 -0.34 -10.12
N VAL A 28 -3.97 -0.98 -10.72
CA VAL A 28 -4.98 -1.74 -9.97
C VAL A 28 -4.31 -3.00 -9.42
N VAL A 29 -4.07 -3.06 -8.10
CA VAL A 29 -3.33 -4.18 -7.48
C VAL A 29 -4.21 -5.23 -6.82
N GLN A 30 -5.44 -4.88 -6.48
CA GLN A 30 -6.43 -5.77 -5.88
C GLN A 30 -7.84 -5.27 -6.20
N GLN A 31 -8.76 -6.22 -6.38
CA GLN A 31 -10.20 -5.97 -6.33
C GLN A 31 -10.81 -6.73 -5.16
N GLY A 32 -11.74 -6.08 -4.46
CA GLY A 32 -12.39 -6.64 -3.28
C GLY A 32 -11.53 -6.61 -2.02
N ASN A 33 -11.97 -7.34 -1.00
CA ASN A 33 -11.18 -7.55 0.22
C ASN A 33 -10.14 -8.67 -0.04
N PRO A 34 -8.84 -8.46 0.24
CA PRO A 34 -7.81 -9.48 0.01
C PRO A 34 -8.03 -10.80 0.76
N ASN A 35 -8.48 -10.71 2.02
CA ASN A 35 -8.78 -11.84 2.88
C ASN A 35 -9.62 -11.37 4.07
N THR A 36 -10.87 -11.84 4.17
CA THR A 36 -11.83 -11.38 5.18
C THR A 36 -11.53 -11.83 6.61
N SER A 37 -10.59 -12.76 6.82
CA SER A 37 -10.12 -13.14 8.16
C SER A 37 -8.99 -12.25 8.68
N THR A 38 -8.24 -11.60 7.78
CA THR A 38 -7.12 -10.71 8.13
C THR A 38 -7.49 -9.24 8.03
N TYR A 39 -8.33 -8.86 7.06
CA TYR A 39 -8.69 -7.47 6.78
C TYR A 39 -10.12 -7.17 7.22
N ASP A 40 -10.32 -5.98 7.78
CA ASP A 40 -11.64 -5.44 8.10
C ASP A 40 -12.53 -5.30 6.86
N SER A 41 -13.85 -5.29 7.03
CA SER A 41 -14.78 -5.14 5.89
C SER A 41 -14.59 -3.80 5.13
N SER A 42 -14.05 -2.78 5.77
CA SER A 42 -13.66 -1.51 5.14
C SER A 42 -12.67 -1.69 3.98
N CYS A 43 -11.84 -2.73 4.00
CA CYS A 43 -10.85 -3.06 2.96
C CYS A 43 -11.47 -3.62 1.66
N ASN A 44 -12.79 -3.79 1.58
CA ASN A 44 -13.47 -4.17 0.35
C ASN A 44 -13.50 -2.99 -0.65
N GLY A 45 -12.77 -3.07 -1.76
CA GLY A 45 -12.77 -2.04 -2.79
C GLY A 45 -11.71 -2.27 -3.88
N THR A 46 -11.43 -1.24 -4.66
CA THR A 46 -10.32 -1.25 -5.64
C THR A 46 -9.09 -0.66 -5.01
N TRP A 47 -8.00 -1.43 -4.96
CA TRP A 47 -6.73 -0.98 -4.41
C TRP A 47 -5.83 -0.49 -5.54
N LEU A 48 -5.26 0.69 -5.35
CA LEU A 48 -4.38 1.34 -6.32
C LEU A 48 -2.98 1.51 -5.72
N LEU A 49 -1.97 1.15 -6.51
CA LEU A 49 -0.56 1.38 -6.18
C LEU A 49 -0.01 2.43 -7.15
N MET A 50 0.60 3.48 -6.63
CA MET A 50 1.32 4.44 -7.47
C MET A 50 2.53 3.73 -8.08
N LYS A 51 2.67 3.78 -9.41
CA LYS A 51 3.65 2.97 -10.15
C LYS A 51 5.10 3.34 -9.80
N ASP A 52 5.39 4.63 -9.73
CA ASP A 52 6.74 5.17 -9.55
C ASP A 52 6.87 5.92 -8.22
N ILE A 53 8.10 6.12 -7.77
CA ILE A 53 8.40 6.78 -6.50
C ILE A 53 8.02 8.26 -6.61
N TYR A 54 7.09 8.68 -5.75
CA TYR A 54 6.66 10.08 -5.70
C TYR A 54 7.66 10.95 -4.94
N THR A 55 8.15 10.45 -3.81
CA THR A 55 9.10 11.15 -2.94
C THR A 55 9.84 10.14 -2.07
N THR A 56 10.98 10.55 -1.53
CA THR A 56 11.75 9.79 -0.54
C THR A 56 11.59 10.43 0.83
N SER A 57 11.41 9.61 1.86
CA SER A 57 11.30 10.07 3.25
C SER A 57 11.96 9.07 4.19
N THR A 58 12.40 9.55 5.35
CA THR A 58 12.90 8.68 6.42
C THR A 58 11.72 8.01 7.13
N PHE A 59 11.87 6.73 7.46
CA PHE A 59 10.86 5.97 8.22
C PHE A 59 10.81 6.39 9.70
N GLY A 60 11.93 6.94 10.22
CA GLY A 60 12.15 7.24 11.64
C GLY A 60 12.96 6.14 12.34
N ASN A 61 13.37 6.37 13.58
CA ASN A 61 14.35 5.52 14.28
C ASN A 61 13.74 4.35 15.06
N ASN A 62 12.41 4.29 15.18
CA ASN A 62 11.75 3.37 16.12
C ASN A 62 11.12 2.15 15.45
N ASN A 63 11.20 1.99 14.13
CA ASN A 63 10.55 0.88 13.38
C ASN A 63 9.04 0.72 13.69
N SER A 64 8.35 1.80 14.08
CA SER A 64 6.89 1.85 14.23
C SER A 64 6.29 2.45 12.97
N TYR A 65 5.55 1.67 12.18
CA TYR A 65 4.86 2.22 11.02
C TYR A 65 3.78 3.23 11.43
N LYS A 66 2.99 2.90 12.46
CA LYS A 66 1.89 3.75 12.93
C LYS A 66 2.36 5.14 13.35
N ASP A 67 3.50 5.21 14.05
CA ASP A 67 4.06 6.44 14.59
C ASP A 67 5.13 7.06 13.68
N SER A 68 5.30 6.53 12.47
CA SER A 68 6.30 7.01 11.51
C SER A 68 5.92 8.37 10.89
N SER A 69 6.95 9.15 10.55
CA SER A 69 6.83 10.35 9.73
C SER A 69 6.20 10.05 8.38
N ILE A 70 6.47 8.88 7.78
CA ILE A 70 5.90 8.50 6.49
C ILE A 70 4.39 8.23 6.59
N HIS A 71 3.90 7.56 7.64
CA HIS A 71 2.46 7.36 7.84
C HIS A 71 1.71 8.70 8.01
N THR A 72 2.31 9.62 8.77
CA THR A 72 1.81 10.99 8.93
C THR A 72 1.79 11.76 7.61
N TYR A 73 2.88 11.71 6.84
CA TYR A 73 2.99 12.34 5.52
C TYR A 73 1.94 11.80 4.54
N LEU A 74 1.74 10.48 4.50
CA LEU A 74 0.79 9.83 3.59
C LEU A 74 -0.65 10.27 3.86
N ASN A 75 -1.05 10.34 5.14
CA ASN A 75 -2.43 10.64 5.54
C ASN A 75 -2.71 12.14 5.75
N GLY A 76 -1.67 12.99 5.76
CA GLY A 76 -1.78 14.44 5.76
C GLY A 76 -1.42 15.01 4.39
N THR A 77 -0.13 15.32 4.22
CA THR A 77 0.39 16.04 3.05
C THR A 77 0.07 15.34 1.73
N PHE A 78 0.46 14.08 1.55
CA PHE A 78 0.28 13.37 0.28
C PHE A 78 -1.20 13.19 -0.07
N TYR A 79 -2.04 12.78 0.90
CA TYR A 79 -3.49 12.71 0.72
C TYR A 79 -4.07 14.04 0.21
N ASN A 80 -3.57 15.17 0.71
CA ASN A 80 -4.01 16.49 0.27
C ASN A 80 -3.54 16.90 -1.14
N LEU A 81 -2.52 16.23 -1.69
CA LEU A 81 -2.06 16.42 -3.06
C LEU A 81 -2.88 15.64 -4.09
N ILE A 82 -3.62 14.63 -3.68
CA ILE A 82 -4.49 13.85 -4.57
C ILE A 82 -5.67 14.73 -5.01
N ASP A 83 -6.01 14.67 -6.30
CA ASP A 83 -7.19 15.32 -6.88
C ASP A 83 -8.43 15.17 -5.99
N SER A 84 -9.17 16.27 -5.78
CA SER A 84 -10.25 16.33 -4.80
C SER A 84 -11.38 15.32 -5.08
N ASN A 85 -11.69 15.04 -6.35
CA ASN A 85 -12.73 14.06 -6.70
C ASN A 85 -12.28 12.64 -6.39
N ILE A 86 -11.01 12.32 -6.65
CA ILE A 86 -10.44 11.01 -6.30
C ILE A 86 -10.34 10.88 -4.78
N ARG A 87 -9.90 11.92 -4.10
CA ARG A 87 -9.78 11.99 -2.64
C ARG A 87 -11.11 11.75 -1.94
N ALA A 88 -12.21 12.27 -2.49
CA ALA A 88 -13.57 12.03 -1.99
C ALA A 88 -14.00 10.55 -2.12
N ALA A 89 -13.42 9.79 -3.05
CA ALA A 89 -13.69 8.36 -3.22
C ALA A 89 -12.77 7.45 -2.40
N ILE A 90 -11.69 7.98 -1.79
CA ILE A 90 -10.78 7.20 -0.96
C ILE A 90 -11.46 6.86 0.37
N LYS A 91 -11.54 5.56 0.65
CA LYS A 91 -12.13 5.03 1.88
C LYS A 91 -11.15 5.15 3.05
N GLN A 92 -11.67 5.43 4.24
CA GLN A 92 -10.96 5.09 5.48
C GLN A 92 -11.03 3.57 5.66
N VAL A 93 -9.89 2.92 5.81
CA VAL A 93 -9.78 1.46 5.95
C VAL A 93 -8.97 1.08 7.18
N LYS A 94 -9.11 -0.17 7.66
CA LYS A 94 -8.29 -0.74 8.73
C LYS A 94 -7.41 -1.87 8.18
N ILE A 95 -6.14 -1.56 7.91
CA ILE A 95 -5.18 -2.52 7.36
C ILE A 95 -4.49 -3.33 8.46
N PRO A 96 -4.10 -4.59 8.19
CA PRO A 96 -3.21 -5.32 9.07
C PRO A 96 -1.82 -4.66 9.11
N TYR A 97 -1.23 -4.62 10.30
CA TYR A 97 0.08 -4.03 10.54
C TYR A 97 0.73 -4.59 11.80
N GLN A 98 2.06 -4.46 11.90
CA GLN A 98 2.79 -4.70 13.14
C GLN A 98 2.62 -3.49 14.07
N ASN A 99 1.90 -3.68 15.18
CA ASN A 99 1.66 -2.66 16.19
C ASN A 99 2.74 -2.69 17.27
N GLY A 100 3.52 -1.63 17.39
CA GLY A 100 4.69 -1.56 18.27
C GLY A 100 6.00 -1.71 17.49
N THR A 101 7.08 -1.99 18.21
CA THR A 101 8.44 -1.94 17.67
C THR A 101 9.22 -3.22 18.00
N GLY A 102 10.12 -3.64 17.11
CA GLY A 102 10.96 -4.82 17.31
C GLY A 102 10.19 -6.09 17.72
N SER A 103 10.78 -6.87 18.62
CA SER A 103 10.19 -8.11 19.16
C SER A 103 9.02 -7.87 20.13
N GLY A 104 8.80 -6.64 20.59
CA GLY A 104 7.69 -6.27 21.47
C GLY A 104 6.40 -5.90 20.73
N GLY A 105 6.45 -5.80 19.40
CA GLY A 105 5.27 -5.53 18.59
C GLY A 105 4.34 -6.74 18.48
N SER A 106 3.08 -6.49 18.15
CA SER A 106 2.06 -7.53 17.92
C SER A 106 1.32 -7.29 16.62
N LEU A 107 0.89 -8.36 15.96
CA LEU A 107 0.10 -8.27 14.74
C LEU A 107 -1.31 -7.78 15.07
N ALA A 108 -1.70 -6.64 14.50
CA ALA A 108 -3.07 -6.13 14.58
C ALA A 108 -3.79 -6.37 13.25
N THR A 109 -5.00 -6.94 13.30
CA THR A 109 -5.81 -7.33 12.14
C THR A 109 -7.27 -6.94 12.32
N GLY A 110 -8.07 -7.06 11.25
CA GLY A 110 -9.52 -6.82 11.30
C GLY A 110 -9.88 -5.46 11.90
N SER A 111 -10.83 -5.46 12.84
CA SER A 111 -11.31 -4.25 13.51
C SER A 111 -10.24 -3.52 14.35
N ASN A 112 -9.14 -4.19 14.70
CA ASN A 112 -7.99 -3.62 15.41
C ASN A 112 -6.90 -3.09 14.45
N GLY A 113 -7.07 -3.25 13.14
CA GLY A 113 -6.12 -2.79 12.13
C GLY A 113 -5.91 -1.27 12.15
N LEU A 114 -4.81 -0.83 11.53
CA LEU A 114 -4.44 0.58 11.47
C LEU A 114 -5.41 1.34 10.57
N SER A 115 -6.10 2.32 11.16
CA SER A 115 -7.02 3.20 10.45
C SER A 115 -6.23 4.16 9.54
N THR A 116 -6.40 4.05 8.23
CA THR A 116 -5.63 4.82 7.24
C THR A 116 -6.42 5.03 5.94
N LYS A 117 -5.99 6.01 5.12
CA LYS A 117 -6.50 6.26 3.76
C LYS A 117 -5.45 5.99 2.69
N VAL A 118 -4.20 6.37 2.98
CA VAL A 118 -3.05 6.15 2.11
C VAL A 118 -1.95 5.50 2.92
N PHE A 119 -1.39 4.40 2.41
CA PHE A 119 -0.48 3.55 3.16
C PHE A 119 0.54 2.87 2.25
N LEU A 120 1.64 2.41 2.85
CA LEU A 120 2.63 1.55 2.18
C LEU A 120 2.15 0.10 2.20
N LEU A 121 2.48 -0.66 1.16
CA LEU A 121 2.21 -2.10 1.13
C LEU A 121 3.04 -2.84 2.19
N SER A 122 2.59 -4.03 2.60
CA SER A 122 3.39 -4.93 3.44
C SER A 122 4.21 -5.92 2.63
N GLY A 123 5.18 -6.58 3.28
CA GLY A 123 5.95 -7.69 2.71
C GLY A 123 5.04 -8.79 2.18
N TYR A 124 4.04 -9.19 2.96
CA TYR A 124 3.07 -10.20 2.54
C TYR A 124 2.25 -9.76 1.34
N GLU A 125 1.83 -8.49 1.28
CA GLU A 125 1.05 -7.96 0.15
C GLU A 125 1.81 -7.98 -1.17
N VAL A 126 3.12 -7.72 -1.12
CA VAL A 126 3.96 -7.81 -2.31
C VAL A 126 4.40 -9.25 -2.61
N GLY A 127 4.02 -10.24 -1.81
CA GLY A 127 4.28 -11.66 -2.04
C GLY A 127 5.52 -12.22 -1.37
N TRP A 128 6.11 -11.51 -0.40
CA TRP A 128 7.13 -12.05 0.49
C TRP A 128 6.50 -12.79 1.68
N THR A 129 7.28 -13.66 2.31
CA THR A 129 6.86 -14.46 3.46
C THR A 129 8.00 -14.61 4.46
N THR A 130 7.74 -15.27 5.59
CA THR A 130 8.78 -15.64 6.56
C THR A 130 9.85 -16.59 5.99
N SER A 131 9.57 -17.28 4.87
CA SER A 131 10.57 -18.09 4.16
C SER A 131 11.59 -17.23 3.40
N ASP A 132 11.21 -16.01 3.02
CA ASP A 132 12.11 -15.05 2.37
C ASP A 132 12.89 -14.22 3.41
N ASN A 133 12.25 -13.86 4.52
CA ASN A 133 12.88 -13.22 5.67
C ASN A 133 12.12 -13.56 6.96
N GLY A 134 12.77 -14.25 7.90
CA GLY A 134 12.16 -14.72 9.16
C GLY A 134 11.65 -13.61 10.08
N TYR A 135 12.05 -12.35 9.85
CA TYR A 135 11.58 -11.19 10.61
C TYR A 135 10.29 -10.57 10.07
N PHE A 136 9.80 -10.99 8.90
CA PHE A 136 8.58 -10.40 8.36
C PHE A 136 7.37 -10.72 9.23
N PRO A 137 6.65 -9.69 9.73
CA PRO A 137 5.35 -9.90 10.34
C PRO A 137 4.35 -10.40 9.29
N LYS A 138 3.37 -11.21 9.72
CA LYS A 138 2.26 -11.67 8.86
C LYS A 138 1.20 -10.57 8.70
N ASP A 139 1.63 -9.36 8.35
CA ASP A 139 0.86 -8.12 8.32
C ASP A 139 0.14 -7.87 6.98
N GLY A 140 -0.32 -8.94 6.35
CA GLY A 140 -1.12 -8.89 5.14
C GLY A 140 -1.25 -10.25 4.47
N VAL A 141 -1.84 -10.23 3.28
CA VAL A 141 -1.86 -11.37 2.36
C VAL A 141 -1.47 -10.87 0.97
N ARG A 142 -0.88 -11.73 0.15
CA ARG A 142 -0.47 -11.38 -1.21
C ARG A 142 -1.63 -10.81 -2.01
N LEU A 143 -1.44 -9.62 -2.57
CA LEU A 143 -2.40 -9.01 -3.47
C LEU A 143 -2.33 -9.66 -4.86
N ALA A 144 -3.46 -9.70 -5.56
CA ALA A 144 -3.62 -10.42 -6.83
C ALA A 144 -2.61 -10.01 -7.92
N TYR A 145 -2.11 -8.77 -7.89
CA TYR A 145 -1.13 -8.29 -8.88
C TYR A 145 0.27 -8.90 -8.73
N PHE A 146 0.66 -9.31 -7.52
CA PHE A 146 2.04 -9.71 -7.23
C PHE A 146 2.24 -11.22 -7.34
N GLY A 147 3.44 -11.61 -7.78
CA GLY A 147 3.94 -12.99 -7.71
C GLY A 147 4.54 -13.30 -6.33
N ASN A 148 4.76 -14.59 -6.05
CA ASN A 148 5.44 -15.02 -4.83
C ASN A 148 6.95 -14.77 -4.91
N SER A 149 7.57 -14.46 -3.78
CA SER A 149 9.03 -14.45 -3.61
C SER A 149 9.74 -13.70 -4.75
N SER A 150 10.89 -14.19 -5.23
CA SER A 150 11.65 -13.58 -6.32
C SER A 150 10.95 -13.61 -7.68
N SER A 151 10.01 -14.54 -7.91
CA SER A 151 9.24 -14.59 -9.16
C SER A 151 8.32 -13.38 -9.32
N GLY A 152 8.02 -12.67 -8.22
CA GLY A 152 7.26 -11.42 -8.21
C GLY A 152 8.08 -10.16 -8.53
N ASN A 153 9.42 -10.24 -8.62
CA ASN A 153 10.28 -9.05 -8.69
C ASN A 153 9.99 -8.12 -9.87
N SER A 154 9.63 -8.66 -11.05
CA SER A 154 9.26 -7.86 -12.23
C SER A 154 8.03 -6.97 -12.00
N LYS A 155 7.20 -7.28 -11.00
CA LYS A 155 6.02 -6.52 -10.60
C LYS A 155 6.30 -5.52 -9.46
N ARG A 156 7.51 -5.52 -8.89
CA ARG A 156 7.94 -4.63 -7.80
C ARG A 156 8.93 -3.55 -8.26
N ILE A 157 9.13 -3.39 -9.55
CA ILE A 157 10.01 -2.33 -10.08
C ILE A 157 9.29 -0.99 -9.96
N ALA A 158 9.94 -0.02 -9.33
CA ALA A 158 9.53 1.37 -9.28
C ALA A 158 10.69 2.26 -9.75
N TYR A 159 10.38 3.35 -10.45
CA TYR A 159 11.39 4.30 -10.91
C TYR A 159 11.41 5.57 -10.06
N ASN A 160 12.60 6.10 -9.81
CA ASN A 160 12.81 7.46 -9.34
C ASN A 160 13.46 8.25 -10.48
N GLY A 161 12.64 9.00 -11.22
CA GLY A 161 13.05 9.56 -12.51
C GLY A 161 13.21 8.44 -13.55
N SER A 162 14.39 8.34 -14.15
CA SER A 162 14.69 7.34 -15.19
C SER A 162 15.34 6.06 -14.66
N SER A 163 15.63 6.00 -13.36
CA SER A 163 16.37 4.89 -12.74
C SER A 163 15.46 4.05 -11.85
N ALA A 164 15.58 2.73 -11.95
CA ALA A 164 14.95 1.83 -11.00
C ALA A 164 15.56 2.08 -9.60
N ALA A 165 14.70 2.10 -8.58
CA ALA A 165 15.12 2.38 -7.21
C ALA A 165 14.33 1.55 -6.20
N ASP A 166 14.94 1.30 -5.05
CA ASP A 166 14.30 0.61 -3.94
C ASP A 166 13.19 1.47 -3.33
N TRP A 167 12.16 0.80 -2.84
CA TRP A 167 11.02 1.41 -2.16
C TRP A 167 10.65 0.61 -0.92
N TRP A 168 10.06 1.29 0.04
CA TRP A 168 9.87 0.77 1.39
C TRP A 168 8.45 0.24 1.62
N LEU A 169 8.37 -0.74 2.50
CA LEU A 169 7.14 -1.39 2.94
C LEU A 169 6.76 -0.88 4.34
N ARG A 170 5.53 -1.11 4.76
CA ARG A 170 5.12 -0.86 6.15
C ARG A 170 5.63 -1.92 7.13
N SER A 171 6.05 -3.08 6.63
CA SER A 171 6.65 -4.14 7.43
C SER A 171 8.04 -3.67 7.88
N PRO A 172 8.31 -3.60 9.21
CA PRO A 172 9.56 -3.10 9.77
C PRO A 172 10.76 -4.04 9.56
#